data_AF-A0A972NCV7-F1
#
_entry.id   AF-A0A972NCV7-F1
#
_cell.length_a   1.000
_cell.length_b   1.000
_cell.length_c   1.000
_cell.angle_alpha   90.00
_cell.angle_beta   90.00
_cell.angle_gamma   90.00
#
_symmetry.space_group_name_H-M   'P 1'
#
loop_
_entity.id
_entity.type
_entity.pdbx_description
1 polymer ?
#
loop_
_entity_poly.entity_id
_entity_poly.type
_entity_poly.pdbx_seq_one_letter_code
_entity_poly.pdbx_strand_id
1 'polypeptide(L)' 'MKDSAKLLERLKELEERRKRGEISARQFYEGLLDLLAQLKDALVREDIAEEGVKKQIPLLLAFLKAQIGEMKSRGN' A
#
# COMPACT_ATOMS: atom_id res chain seq x y z
N MET A 1 15.18 3.31 -7.86
CA MET A 1 15.94 2.67 -6.75
C MET A 1 15.86 3.40 -5.41
N LYS A 2 15.86 4.74 -5.34
CA LYS A 2 15.72 5.46 -4.04
C LYS A 2 14.31 5.36 -3.42
N ASP A 3 13.27 5.30 -4.25
CA ASP A 3 11.88 5.28 -3.79
C ASP A 3 11.50 3.96 -3.10
N SER A 4 11.96 2.80 -3.61
CA SER A 4 11.63 1.50 -3.00
C SER A 4 12.26 1.32 -1.62
N ALA A 5 13.52 1.74 -1.44
CA ALA A 5 14.19 1.69 -0.14
C ALA A 5 13.48 2.58 0.89
N LYS A 6 13.08 3.79 0.48
CA LYS A 6 12.35 4.73 1.34
C LYS A 6 10.96 4.21 1.72
N LEU A 7 10.23 3.62 0.77
CA LEU A 7 8.92 3.01 1.05
C LEU A 7 9.05 1.82 2.01
N LEU A 8 10.09 0.99 1.83
CA LEU A 8 10.35 -0.15 2.71
C LEU A 8 10.74 0.29 4.12
N GLU A 9 11.60 1.31 4.25
CA GLU A 9 11.97 1.90 5.53
C GLU A 9 10.74 2.43 6.28
N ARG A 10 9.89 3.21 5.60
CA ARG A 10 8.65 3.73 6.18
C ARG A 10 7.68 2.62 6.59
N LEU A 11 7.56 1.56 5.79
CA LEU A 11 6.73 0.41 6.15
C LEU A 11 7.26 -0.26 7.44
N LYS A 12 8.56 -0.52 7.52
CA LYS A 12 9.19 -1.11 8.72
C LYS A 12 9.00 -0.24 9.95
N GLU A 13 9.20 1.08 9.83
CA GLU A 13 8.94 2.01 10.94
C GLU A 13 7.49 1.93 11.40
N LEU A 14 6.54 1.93 10.47
CA LEU A 14 5.12 1.87 10.78
C LEU A 14 4.75 0.55 11.48
N GLU A 15 5.27 -0.58 11.01
CA GLU A 15 5.10 -1.91 11.63
C GLU A 15 5.68 -1.96 13.04
N GLU A 16 6.90 -1.45 13.24
CA GLU A 16 7.55 -1.45 14.55
C GLU A 16 6.83 -0.54 15.55
N ARG A 17 6.37 0.64 15.12
CA ARG A 17 5.55 1.52 15.96
C ARG A 17 4.24 0.84 16.39
N ARG A 18 3.58 0.10 15.49
CA ARG A 18 2.37 -0.67 15.83
C ARG A 18 2.68 -1.79 16.83
N LYS A 19 3.78 -2.52 16.61
CA LYS A 19 4.24 -3.63 17.46
C LYS A 19 4.59 -3.17 18.87
N ARG A 20 5.20 -1.98 19.02
CA ARG A 20 5.51 -1.36 20.31
C ARG A 20 4.29 -0.70 20.98
N GLY A 21 3.13 -0.68 20.33
CA GLY A 21 1.91 -0.06 20.86
C GLY A 21 1.91 1.47 20.83
N GLU A 22 2.86 2.08 20.11
CA GLU A 22 3.00 3.54 20.00
C GLU A 22 1.89 4.17 19.15
N ILE A 23 1.24 3.37 18.30
CA ILE A 23 0.10 3.78 17.49
C ILE A 23 -1.04 2.77 17.59
N SER A 24 -2.27 3.30 17.55
CA SER A 24 -3.50 2.51 17.50
C SER A 24 -3.63 1.76 16.17
N ALA A 25 -4.53 0.76 16.14
CA ALA A 25 -4.88 0.06 14.90
C ALA A 25 -5.45 1.02 13.83
N ARG A 26 -6.17 2.07 14.25
CA ARG A 26 -6.71 3.09 13.35
C ARG A 26 -5.60 3.92 12.70
N GLN A 27 -4.65 4.40 13.49
CA GLN A 27 -3.50 5.16 13.00
C GLN A 27 -2.59 4.29 12.11
N PHE A 28 -2.44 3.01 12.45
CA PHE A 28 -1.70 2.07 11.60
C PHE A 28 -2.39 1.87 10.25
N TYR A 29 -3.71 1.70 10.24
CA TYR A 29 -4.50 1.61 9.01
C TYR A 29 -4.37 2.87 8.13
N GLU A 30 -4.49 4.06 8.72
CA GLU A 30 -4.30 5.33 8.01
C GLU A 30 -2.88 5.45 7.41
N GLY A 31 -1.85 5.08 8.18
CA GLY A 31 -0.47 5.06 7.69
C GLY A 31 -0.23 4.09 6.53
N LEU A 32 -0.92 2.93 6.52
CA LEU A 32 -0.87 1.99 5.40
C LEU A 32 -1.52 2.57 4.14
N LEU A 33 -2.63 3.30 4.28
CA LEU A 33 -3.27 3.99 3.15
C LEU A 33 -2.36 5.10 2.58
N ASP A 34 -1.68 5.86 3.45
CA ASP A 34 -0.72 6.88 3.03
C ASP A 34 0.48 6.26 2.29
N LEU A 35 0.94 5.08 2.73
CA LEU A 35 1.98 4.32 2.03
C LEU A 35 1.51 3.83 0.66
N LEU A 36 0.25 3.40 0.53
CA LEU A 36 -0.33 3.02 -0.77
C LEU A 36 -0.38 4.20 -1.74
N ALA A 37 -0.73 5.39 -1.27
CA ALA A 37 -0.71 6.60 -2.10
C ALA A 37 0.71 6.92 -2.61
N GLN A 38 1.72 6.83 -1.73
CA GLN A 38 3.12 7.03 -2.11
C GLN A 38 3.63 5.95 -3.07
N LEU A 39 3.22 4.68 -2.86
CA LEU A 39 3.55 3.57 -3.74
C LEU A 39 2.97 3.78 -5.14
N LYS A 40 1.70 4.20 -5.23
CA LYS A 40 1.06 4.57 -6.50
C LYS A 40 1.88 5.63 -7.23
N ASP A 41 2.26 6.71 -6.54
CA ASP A 41 3.05 7.78 -7.17
C ASP A 41 4.45 7.32 -7.59
N ALA A 42 5.08 6.40 -6.86
CA ALA A 42 6.35 5.81 -7.25
C ALA A 42 6.20 4.92 -8.50
N LEU A 43 5.22 4.01 -8.51
CA LEU A 43 4.97 3.09 -9.62
C LEU A 43 4.62 3.81 -10.93
N VAL A 44 3.88 4.92 -10.86
CA VAL A 44 3.54 5.73 -12.05
C VAL A 44 4.78 6.43 -12.64
N ARG A 45 5.78 6.75 -11.82
CA ARG A 45 7.04 7.35 -12.29
C ARG A 45 8.03 6.33 -12.81
N GLU A 46 7.83 5.05 -12.54
CA GLU A 46 8.72 4.01 -13.03
C GLU A 46 8.50 3.76 -14.52
N ASP A 47 9.59 3.71 -15.27
CA ASP A 47 9.58 3.26 -16.66
C ASP A 47 9.56 1.73 -16.70
N ILE A 48 8.35 1.17 -16.53
CA ILE A 48 8.12 -0.28 -16.49
C ILE A 48 7.75 -0.75 -17.89
N ALA A 49 8.47 -1.76 -18.40
CA ALA A 49 8.11 -2.42 -19.64
C ALA A 49 6.70 -3.03 -19.58
N GLU A 50 6.00 -3.10 -20.71
CA GLU A 50 4.61 -3.56 -20.80
C GLU A 50 4.39 -4.94 -20.14
N GLU A 51 5.34 -5.86 -20.30
CA GLU A 51 5.30 -7.19 -19.66
C GLU A 51 5.36 -7.10 -18.12
N GLY A 52 6.11 -6.14 -17.58
CA GLY A 52 6.13 -5.84 -16.15
C GLY A 52 4.80 -5.29 -15.67
N VAL A 53 4.19 -4.37 -16.43
CA VAL A 53 2.86 -3.81 -16.13
C VAL A 53 1.79 -4.91 -16.12
N LYS A 54 1.79 -5.80 -17.11
CA LYS A 54 0.85 -6.94 -17.21
C LYS A 54 0.89 -7.85 -15.98
N LYS A 55 2.05 -8.01 -15.35
CA LYS A 55 2.20 -8.78 -14.10
C LYS A 55 1.64 -8.07 -12.87
N GLN A 56 1.64 -6.74 -12.84
CA GLN A 56 1.12 -5.94 -11.73
C GLN A 56 -0.41 -5.83 -11.73
N ILE A 57 -1.03 -5.74 -12.92
CA ILE A 57 -2.49 -5.60 -13.08
C ILE A 57 -3.30 -6.59 -12.22
N PRO A 58 -3.08 -7.93 -12.27
CA PRO A 58 -3.89 -8.86 -11.50
C PRO A 58 -3.75 -8.67 -9.98
N LEU A 59 -2.57 -8.26 -9.50
CA LEU A 59 -2.33 -8.01 -8.08
C LEU A 59 -3.13 -6.80 -7.60
N LEU A 60 -3.10 -5.71 -8.35
CA LEU A 60 -3.86 -4.49 -8.05
C LEU A 60 -5.37 -4.74 -8.14
N LEU A 61 -5.83 -5.50 -9.14
CA LEU A 61 -7.24 -5.88 -9.26
C LEU A 61 -7.73 -6.69 -8.06
N ALA A 62 -6.95 -7.67 -7.61
CA ALA A 62 -7.31 -8.49 -6.45
C ALA A 62 -7.42 -7.63 -5.18
N PHE A 63 -6.44 -6.76 -4.95
CA PHE A 63 -6.44 -5.83 -3.82
C PHE A 63 -7.67 -4.91 -3.83
N LEU A 64 -7.93 -4.23 -4.96
CA LEU A 64 -9.05 -3.30 -5.08
C LEU A 64 -10.41 -3.99 -4.91
N LYS A 65 -10.60 -5.17 -5.53
CA LYS A 65 -11.83 -5.95 -5.37
C LYS A 65 -12.07 -6.33 -3.91
N ALA A 66 -11.03 -6.76 -3.20
CA ALA A 66 -11.14 -7.09 -1.79
C ALA A 66 -11.56 -5.86 -0.96
N GLN A 67 -10.88 -4.71 -1.14
CA GLN A 67 -11.22 -3.49 -0.40
C GLN A 67 -12.64 -2.98 -0.70
N ILE A 68 -13.04 -2.96 -1.98
CA ILE A 68 -14.40 -2.55 -2.38
C ILE A 68 -15.45 -3.52 -1.80
N GLY A 69 -15.18 -4.82 -1.80
CA GLY A 69 -16.05 -5.83 -1.20
C GLY A 69 -16.23 -5.60 0.31
N GLU A 70 -15.14 -5.32 1.02
CA GLU A 70 -15.16 -4.98 2.45
C GLU A 70 -15.88 -3.65 2.74
N MET A 71 -15.78 -2.66 1.86
CA MET A 71 -16.54 -1.42 2.00
C MET A 71 -18.05 -1.67 1.91
N LYS A 72 -18.47 -2.54 0.97
CA LYS A 72 -19.87 -2.92 0.80
C LYS A 72 -20.40 -3.73 1.99
N SER A 73 -19.59 -4.62 2.58
CA SER A 73 -20.01 -5.42 3.73
C SER A 73 -20.17 -4.61 5.02
N ARG A 74 -19.49 -3.46 5.13
CA ARG A 74 -19.63 -2.51 6.24
C ARG A 74 -20.89 -1.64 6.20
N GLY A 75 -21.72 -1.79 5.16
CA GLY A 75 -23.05 -1.17 5.08
C GLY A 75 -23.06 0.29 4.58
N ASN A 76 -22.08 0.70 3.78
CA ASN A 76 -22.23 1.89 2.94
C ASN A 76 -23.06 1.58 1.69
#